data_AF-A0ABD5UGP3-F1
#
_entry.id   AF-A0ABD5UGP3-F1
#
_cell.length_a   1.000
_cell.length_b   1.000
_cell.length_c   1.000
_cell.angle_alpha   90.00
_cell.angle_beta   90.00
_cell.angle_gamma   90.00
#
_symmetry.space_group_name_H-M   'P 1'
#
loop_
_entity.id
_entity.type
_entity.pdbx_description
1 polymer ?
#
loop_
_entity_poly.entity_id
_entity_poly.type
_entity_poly.pdbx_seq_one_letter_code
_entity_poly.pdbx_strand_id
1 'polypeptide(L)'
;MFHEVIDDGLAVGDVSDAADGSAVGDVGGVGDGGEDAAVTAVGLLAAFETLVAEAAAEVGREGLADETDLDESTIEAAAAGEVADIAVADGATVVAVARDRDGDAIVAELRDHLLMGMATAVLDVDTIAASIDADLTGQEVQQALEGRAAMTLGQLAEIMAVVERRKR
;
A
#
# COMPACT_ATOMS: atom_id res chain seq x y z
N MET A 1 41.10 -37.35 12.83
CA MET A 1 42.23 -37.45 13.79
C MET A 1 41.82 -36.63 14.98
N PHE A 2 41.58 -37.30 16.10
CA PHE A 2 41.11 -36.74 17.36
C PHE A 2 42.07 -35.66 17.88
N HIS A 3 41.52 -34.56 18.39
CA HIS A 3 42.08 -33.86 19.56
C HIS A 3 40.91 -33.23 20.32
N GLU A 4 40.44 -34.04 21.27
CA GLU A 4 39.80 -33.61 22.50
C GLU A 4 40.91 -33.03 23.38
N VAL A 5 40.75 -31.79 23.86
CA VAL A 5 41.42 -31.32 25.08
C VAL A 5 40.35 -30.70 25.95
N ILE A 6 40.13 -31.40 27.04
CA ILE A 6 39.35 -31.07 28.22
C ILE A 6 39.98 -29.85 28.89
N ASP A 7 39.16 -28.85 29.21
CA ASP A 7 39.46 -27.94 30.32
C ASP A 7 38.30 -28.05 31.32
N ASP A 8 38.66 -28.35 32.55
CA ASP A 8 37.82 -28.86 33.63
C ASP A 8 37.89 -27.89 34.81
N GLY A 9 36.75 -27.58 35.42
CA GLY A 9 36.63 -26.89 36.70
C GLY A 9 36.40 -25.36 36.61
N LEU A 10 35.47 -24.75 37.36
CA LEU A 10 34.86 -25.12 38.63
C LEU A 10 33.47 -24.46 38.83
N ALA A 11 32.63 -25.20 39.56
CA ALA A 11 31.29 -24.92 40.09
C ALA A 11 31.20 -23.67 41.02
N VAL A 12 30.07 -23.12 41.51
CA VAL A 12 28.71 -23.59 41.85
C VAL A 12 27.83 -22.35 42.10
N GLY A 13 26.51 -22.43 41.90
CA GLY A 13 25.55 -21.42 42.40
C GLY A 13 24.11 -21.68 41.97
N ASP A 14 23.49 -22.67 42.59
CA ASP A 14 22.09 -23.11 42.46
C ASP A 14 21.07 -22.01 42.82
N VAL A 15 20.01 -21.86 42.01
CA VAL A 15 18.64 -21.63 42.52
C VAL A 15 17.57 -22.11 41.53
N SER A 16 16.99 -23.25 41.91
CA SER A 16 15.60 -23.72 41.74
C SER A 16 14.88 -23.54 40.40
N ASP A 17 14.74 -24.68 39.73
CA ASP A 17 13.63 -25.03 38.85
C ASP A 17 12.33 -25.19 39.65
N ALA A 18 11.24 -24.62 39.11
CA ALA A 18 9.89 -25.05 39.41
C ALA A 18 9.11 -25.04 38.09
N ALA A 19 9.19 -26.16 37.38
CA ALA A 19 8.22 -26.54 36.37
C ALA A 19 6.83 -26.70 37.00
N ASP A 20 5.82 -26.04 36.44
CA ASP A 20 4.49 -26.63 36.30
C ASP A 20 4.07 -26.49 34.83
N GLY A 21 3.71 -27.63 34.26
CA GLY A 21 3.31 -27.76 32.88
C GLY A 21 1.81 -27.95 32.74
N SER A 22 1.38 -27.89 31.47
CA SER A 22 0.05 -28.23 30.97
C SER A 22 -0.97 -27.08 31.10
N ALA A 23 -1.76 -26.72 30.10
CA ALA A 23 -2.06 -27.36 28.83
C ALA A 23 -2.74 -26.35 27.91
N VAL A 24 -2.48 -26.49 26.61
CA VAL A 24 -3.40 -26.24 25.49
C VAL A 24 -4.48 -25.17 25.63
N GLY A 25 -4.22 -24.01 25.02
CA GLY A 25 -5.24 -23.18 24.41
C GLY A 25 -4.88 -23.02 22.94
N ASP A 26 -5.36 -23.96 22.12
CA ASP A 26 -5.57 -23.75 20.70
C ASP A 26 -6.33 -22.42 20.51
N VAL A 27 -5.62 -21.39 20.06
CA VAL A 27 -6.23 -20.27 19.36
C VAL A 27 -5.78 -20.40 17.92
N GLY A 28 -6.46 -21.32 17.24
CA GLY A 28 -7.36 -20.93 16.16
C GLY A 28 -6.67 -20.11 15.09
N GLY A 29 -6.35 -20.82 14.01
CA GLY A 29 -5.85 -20.34 12.72
C GLY A 29 -5.81 -18.82 12.56
N VAL A 30 -4.60 -18.31 12.35
CA VAL A 30 -4.41 -17.10 11.55
C VAL A 30 -4.99 -17.45 10.19
N GLY A 31 -6.26 -17.10 10.03
CA GLY A 31 -6.93 -17.15 8.76
C GLY A 31 -6.09 -16.34 7.79
N ASP A 32 -5.91 -16.95 6.63
CA ASP A 32 -5.58 -16.35 5.35
C ASP A 32 -6.61 -15.26 4.96
N GLY A 33 -6.79 -14.26 5.84
CA GLY A 33 -7.79 -13.19 5.76
C GLY A 33 -7.15 -11.81 5.73
N GLY A 34 -5.82 -11.73 5.90
CA GLY A 34 -5.06 -10.49 5.72
C GLY A 34 -4.98 -10.06 4.26
N GLU A 35 -4.90 -11.02 3.32
CA GLU A 35 -4.83 -10.74 1.88
C GLU A 35 -6.18 -10.30 1.28
N ASP A 36 -7.30 -10.68 1.89
CA ASP A 36 -8.64 -10.22 1.46
C ASP A 36 -9.01 -8.87 2.10
N ALA A 37 -8.60 -8.62 3.35
CA ALA A 37 -8.80 -7.32 3.99
C ALA A 37 -7.94 -6.21 3.34
N ALA A 38 -6.71 -6.53 2.92
CA ALA A 38 -5.84 -5.59 2.21
C ALA A 38 -6.36 -5.23 0.81
N VAL A 39 -7.13 -6.11 0.16
CA VAL A 39 -7.68 -5.92 -1.19
C VAL A 39 -9.09 -5.34 -1.15
N THR A 40 -9.40 -4.59 -0.08
CA THR A 40 -10.57 -3.73 0.00
C THR A 40 -10.20 -2.30 -0.39
N ALA A 41 -11.16 -1.49 -0.83
CA ALA A 41 -10.90 -0.08 -1.17
C ALA A 41 -10.32 0.68 0.03
N VAL A 42 -10.86 0.46 1.24
CA VAL A 42 -10.37 1.06 2.48
C VAL A 42 -8.94 0.58 2.80
N GLY A 43 -8.65 -0.72 2.65
CA GLY A 43 -7.31 -1.26 2.88
C GLY A 43 -6.27 -0.71 1.91
N LEU A 44 -6.63 -0.58 0.63
CA LEU A 44 -5.78 0.01 -0.41
C LEU A 44 -5.55 1.51 -0.18
N LEU A 45 -6.61 2.26 0.18
CA LEU A 45 -6.48 3.67 0.51
C LEU A 45 -5.54 3.86 1.71
N ALA A 46 -5.71 3.09 2.79
CA ALA A 46 -4.81 3.15 3.95
C ALA A 46 -3.34 2.84 3.58
N ALA A 47 -3.12 1.94 2.61
CA ALA A 47 -1.79 1.68 2.10
C ALA A 47 -1.22 2.87 1.31
N PHE A 48 -2.05 3.58 0.53
CA PHE A 48 -1.64 4.82 -0.15
C PHE A 48 -1.37 5.95 0.83
N GLU A 49 -2.21 6.14 1.84
CA GLU A 49 -2.01 7.11 2.92
C GLU A 49 -0.65 6.90 3.58
N THR A 50 -0.32 5.65 3.93
CA THR A 50 0.97 5.28 4.51
C THR A 50 2.11 5.58 3.55
N LEU A 51 2.02 5.10 2.30
CA LEU A 51 3.08 5.27 1.29
C LEU A 51 3.40 6.74 1.03
N VAL A 52 2.37 7.57 0.85
CA VAL A 52 2.52 8.98 0.53
C VAL A 52 3.01 9.76 1.76
N ALA A 53 2.47 9.49 2.95
CA ALA A 53 2.90 10.15 4.18
C ALA A 53 4.36 9.83 4.52
N GLU A 54 4.79 8.57 4.35
CA GLU A 54 6.19 8.17 4.54
C GLU A 54 7.13 8.88 3.55
N ALA A 55 6.76 8.92 2.26
CA ALA A 55 7.53 9.65 1.25
C ALA A 55 7.59 11.16 1.55
N ALA A 56 6.48 11.77 1.96
CA ALA A 56 6.43 13.18 2.33
C ALA A 56 7.27 13.48 3.58
N ALA A 57 7.31 12.56 4.54
CA ALA A 57 8.14 12.69 5.74
C ALA A 57 9.64 12.54 5.43
N GLU A 58 10.00 11.68 4.47
CA GLU A 58 11.39 11.47 4.03
C GLU A 58 11.97 12.72 3.35
N VAL A 59 11.20 13.35 2.46
CA VAL A 59 11.60 14.56 1.72
C VAL A 59 11.45 15.83 2.59
N GLY A 60 10.38 15.88 3.38
CA GLY A 60 9.98 17.05 4.14
C GLY A 60 9.22 18.09 3.30
N ARG A 61 8.40 18.92 3.97
CA ARG A 61 7.50 19.89 3.30
C ARG A 61 8.24 20.94 2.47
N GLU A 62 9.36 21.46 2.98
CA GLU A 62 10.18 22.44 2.25
C GLU A 62 10.82 21.81 1.02
N GLY A 63 11.35 20.59 1.13
CA GLY A 63 11.90 19.86 -0.01
C GLY A 63 10.84 19.59 -1.09
N LEU A 64 9.63 19.16 -0.69
CA LEU A 64 8.53 18.99 -1.64
C LEU A 64 8.14 20.30 -2.33
N ALA A 65 8.09 21.42 -1.60
CA ALA A 65 7.77 22.72 -2.19
C ALA A 65 8.86 23.23 -3.15
N ASP A 66 10.13 22.87 -2.91
CA ASP A 66 11.26 23.26 -3.75
C ASP A 66 11.41 22.37 -5.00
N GLU A 67 11.09 21.09 -4.89
CA GLU A 67 11.31 20.09 -5.95
C GLU A 67 10.08 19.83 -6.83
N THR A 68 8.90 20.31 -6.42
CA THR A 68 7.62 20.02 -7.10
C THR A 68 6.79 21.29 -7.28
N ASP A 69 5.84 21.24 -8.21
CA ASP A 69 4.84 22.30 -8.41
C ASP A 69 3.57 22.10 -7.55
N LEU A 70 3.64 21.25 -6.51
CA LEU A 70 2.49 20.97 -5.64
C LEU A 70 2.13 22.19 -4.79
N ASP A 71 0.83 22.42 -4.63
CA ASP A 71 0.36 23.47 -3.74
C ASP A 71 0.53 23.07 -2.26
N GLU A 72 0.56 24.09 -1.39
CA GLU A 72 0.76 23.92 0.05
C GLU A 72 -0.29 22.98 0.68
N SER A 73 -1.54 23.04 0.23
CA SER A 73 -2.60 22.20 0.79
C SER A 73 -2.43 20.72 0.41
N THR A 74 -1.97 20.43 -0.80
CA THR A 74 -1.63 19.07 -1.23
C THR A 74 -0.43 18.52 -0.47
N ILE A 75 0.61 19.34 -0.23
CA ILE A 75 1.78 18.95 0.57
C ILE A 75 1.38 18.67 2.03
N GLU A 76 0.51 19.50 2.62
CA GLU A 76 0.00 19.29 3.97
C GLU A 76 -0.84 18.02 4.09
N ALA A 77 -1.76 17.80 3.14
CA ALA A 77 -2.59 16.59 3.10
C ALA A 77 -1.74 15.33 2.93
N ALA A 78 -0.73 15.36 2.05
CA ALA A 78 0.21 14.26 1.87
C ALA A 78 0.97 13.96 3.17
N ALA A 79 1.49 14.98 3.85
CA ALA A 79 2.20 14.80 5.12
C ALA A 79 1.30 14.32 6.28
N ALA A 80 0.01 14.66 6.24
CA ALA A 80 -0.98 14.20 7.22
C ALA A 80 -1.53 12.79 6.92
N GLY A 81 -1.25 12.23 5.74
CA GLY A 81 -1.86 10.99 5.28
C GLY A 81 -3.33 11.15 4.89
N GLU A 82 -3.79 12.36 4.60
CA GLU A 82 -5.17 12.66 4.20
C GLU A 82 -5.29 12.67 2.67
N VAL A 83 -5.03 11.52 2.04
CA VAL A 83 -4.72 11.47 0.60
C VAL A 83 -5.89 11.15 -0.32
N ALA A 84 -7.06 10.84 0.23
CA ALA A 84 -8.22 10.35 -0.53
C ALA A 84 -8.61 11.26 -1.71
N ASP A 85 -8.52 12.57 -1.52
CA ASP A 85 -8.88 13.59 -2.50
C ASP A 85 -7.69 14.09 -3.33
N ILE A 86 -6.46 13.66 -2.99
CA ILE A 86 -5.26 14.02 -3.75
C ILE A 86 -5.28 13.30 -5.10
N ALA A 87 -4.89 14.00 -6.17
CA ALA A 87 -4.77 13.40 -7.49
C ALA A 87 -3.66 12.34 -7.50
N VAL A 88 -3.88 11.24 -8.23
CA VAL A 88 -2.90 10.17 -8.39
C VAL A 88 -1.56 10.70 -8.91
N ALA A 89 -1.58 11.70 -9.79
CA ALA A 89 -0.36 12.34 -10.31
C ALA A 89 0.42 13.08 -9.21
N ASP A 90 -0.28 13.75 -8.30
CA ASP A 90 0.35 14.51 -7.22
C ASP A 90 0.91 13.55 -6.15
N GLY A 91 0.15 12.51 -5.78
CA GLY A 91 0.65 11.45 -4.91
C GLY A 91 1.85 10.71 -5.50
N ALA A 92 1.83 10.44 -6.81
CA ALA A 92 2.97 9.86 -7.52
C ALA A 92 4.18 10.79 -7.54
N THR A 93 3.97 12.11 -7.64
CA THR A 93 5.03 13.12 -7.56
C THR A 93 5.72 13.09 -6.20
N VAL A 94 4.96 13.04 -5.10
CA VAL A 94 5.52 12.91 -3.74
C VAL A 94 6.39 11.65 -3.61
N VAL A 95 5.88 10.51 -4.07
CA VAL A 95 6.61 9.23 -4.03
C VAL A 95 7.83 9.26 -4.95
N ALA A 96 7.73 9.89 -6.12
CA ALA A 96 8.82 10.01 -7.09
C ALA A 96 10.02 10.75 -6.51
N VAL A 97 9.82 11.88 -5.82
CA VAL A 97 10.91 12.63 -5.19
C VAL A 97 11.64 11.77 -4.16
N ALA A 98 10.91 11.12 -3.26
CA ALA A 98 11.51 10.24 -2.24
C ALA A 98 12.28 9.04 -2.85
N ARG A 99 11.95 8.62 -4.07
CA ARG A 99 12.52 7.44 -4.72
C ARG A 99 13.49 7.76 -5.85
N ASP A 100 13.78 9.04 -6.12
CA ASP A 100 14.56 9.50 -7.28
C ASP A 100 14.03 8.88 -8.60
N ARG A 101 12.71 8.94 -8.78
CA ARG A 101 12.01 8.44 -9.97
C ARG A 101 11.21 9.56 -10.66
N ASP A 102 10.75 9.26 -11.86
CA ASP A 102 9.84 10.13 -12.60
C ASP A 102 8.38 9.83 -12.23
N GLY A 103 7.63 10.85 -11.81
CA GLY A 103 6.23 10.72 -11.38
C GLY A 103 5.29 10.30 -12.51
N ASP A 104 5.46 10.84 -13.72
CA ASP A 104 4.66 10.48 -14.88
C ASP A 104 4.88 9.01 -15.27
N ALA A 105 6.12 8.52 -15.13
CA ALA A 105 6.44 7.11 -15.33
C ALA A 105 5.71 6.21 -14.32
N ILE A 106 5.66 6.59 -13.04
CA ILE A 106 4.90 5.86 -12.01
C ILE A 106 3.41 5.78 -12.38
N VAL A 107 2.81 6.91 -12.79
CA VAL A 107 1.39 6.94 -13.20
C VAL A 107 1.13 6.09 -14.44
N ALA A 108 2.03 6.14 -15.43
CA ALA A 108 1.91 5.33 -16.64
C ALA A 108 2.01 3.83 -16.33
N GLU A 109 2.99 3.42 -15.52
CA GLU A 109 3.13 2.04 -15.04
C GLU A 109 1.86 1.59 -14.29
N LEU A 110 1.33 2.42 -13.40
CA LEU A 110 0.10 2.12 -12.66
C LEU A 110 -1.10 1.89 -13.59
N ARG A 111 -1.31 2.76 -14.58
CA ARG A 111 -2.41 2.62 -15.56
C ARG A 111 -2.28 1.36 -16.39
N ASP A 112 -1.06 1.01 -16.81
CA ASP A 112 -0.81 -0.25 -17.52
C ASP A 112 -1.18 -1.46 -16.67
N HIS A 113 -0.78 -1.48 -15.40
CA HIS A 113 -1.17 -2.54 -14.46
C HIS A 113 -2.68 -2.65 -14.29
N LEU A 114 -3.40 -1.52 -14.20
CA LEU A 114 -4.86 -1.51 -14.13
C LEU A 114 -5.48 -2.12 -15.39
N LEU A 115 -5.03 -1.70 -16.58
CA LEU A 115 -5.54 -2.20 -17.85
C LEU A 115 -5.26 -3.71 -18.03
N MET A 116 -4.06 -4.17 -17.66
CA MET A 116 -3.72 -5.59 -17.63
C MET A 116 -4.59 -6.37 -16.63
N GLY A 117 -4.84 -5.80 -15.45
CA GLY A 117 -5.70 -6.37 -14.43
C GLY A 117 -7.14 -6.52 -14.92
N MET A 118 -7.69 -5.48 -15.53
CA MET A 118 -9.04 -5.49 -16.14
C MET A 118 -9.16 -6.54 -17.25
N ALA A 119 -8.16 -6.62 -18.14
CA ALA A 119 -8.16 -7.62 -19.21
C ALA A 119 -8.15 -9.05 -18.65
N THR A 120 -7.38 -9.28 -17.59
CA THR A 120 -7.31 -10.59 -16.90
C THR A 120 -8.64 -10.92 -16.20
N ALA A 121 -9.26 -9.92 -15.58
CA ALA A 121 -10.53 -10.05 -14.88
C ALA A 121 -11.77 -10.05 -15.81
N VAL A 122 -11.57 -9.77 -17.10
CA VAL A 122 -12.65 -9.57 -18.09
C VAL A 122 -13.66 -8.52 -17.59
N LEU A 123 -13.13 -7.39 -17.09
CA LEU A 123 -13.91 -6.25 -16.62
C LEU A 123 -14.02 -5.17 -17.70
N ASP A 124 -15.23 -4.65 -17.87
CA ASP A 124 -15.47 -3.41 -18.61
C ASP A 124 -15.64 -2.20 -17.67
N VAL A 125 -15.56 -1.01 -18.24
CA VAL A 125 -15.59 0.25 -17.49
C VAL A 125 -16.97 0.53 -16.86
N ASP A 126 -18.05 0.06 -17.47
CA ASP A 126 -19.41 0.20 -16.94
C ASP A 126 -19.60 -0.66 -15.67
N THR A 127 -19.02 -1.87 -15.68
CA THR A 127 -19.00 -2.77 -14.52
C THR A 127 -18.20 -2.18 -13.38
N ILE A 128 -17.05 -1.55 -13.67
CA ILE A 128 -16.25 -0.87 -12.65
C ILE A 128 -17.04 0.29 -12.05
N ALA A 129 -17.58 1.18 -12.89
CA ALA A 129 -18.38 2.32 -12.45
C ALA A 129 -19.58 1.89 -11.57
N ALA A 130 -20.24 0.78 -11.90
CA ALA A 130 -21.34 0.25 -11.11
C ALA A 130 -20.92 -0.43 -9.79
N SER A 131 -19.62 -0.68 -9.59
CA SER A 131 -19.07 -1.46 -8.47
C SER A 131 -18.26 -0.62 -7.46
N ILE A 132 -18.06 0.67 -7.76
CA ILE A 132 -17.35 1.63 -6.92
C ILE A 132 -18.35 2.61 -6.28
N ASP A 133 -17.98 3.22 -5.17
CA ASP A 133 -18.81 4.20 -4.46
C ASP A 133 -18.66 5.60 -5.08
N ALA A 134 -17.55 5.85 -5.78
CA ALA A 134 -17.34 7.08 -6.52
C ALA A 134 -18.41 7.30 -7.61
N ASP A 135 -18.91 8.53 -7.70
CA ASP A 135 -19.89 8.96 -8.71
C ASP A 135 -19.21 9.18 -10.08
N LEU A 136 -18.70 8.10 -10.67
CA LEU A 136 -18.08 8.09 -11.98
C LEU A 136 -18.94 7.29 -12.96
N THR A 137 -19.08 7.84 -14.16
CA THR A 137 -19.61 7.09 -15.30
C THR A 137 -18.55 6.16 -15.88
N GLY A 138 -18.95 5.12 -16.63
CA GLY A 138 -18.02 4.26 -17.35
C GLY A 138 -17.09 5.03 -18.31
N GLN A 139 -17.58 6.13 -18.88
CA GLN A 139 -16.76 7.01 -19.72
C GLN A 139 -15.68 7.74 -18.91
N GLU A 140 -15.99 8.24 -17.72
CA GLU A 140 -15.02 8.91 -16.85
C GLU A 140 -13.98 7.92 -16.33
N VAL A 141 -14.39 6.69 -15.98
CA VAL A 141 -13.46 5.60 -15.67
C VAL A 141 -12.52 5.34 -16.85
N GLN A 142 -13.05 5.24 -18.07
CA GLN A 142 -12.23 5.05 -19.27
C GLN A 142 -11.22 6.21 -19.45
N GLN A 143 -11.68 7.45 -19.32
CA GLN A 143 -10.81 8.62 -19.47
C GLN A 143 -9.71 8.65 -18.42
N ALA A 144 -10.01 8.31 -17.16
CA ALA A 144 -9.02 8.22 -16.09
C ALA A 144 -7.93 7.18 -16.39
N LEU A 145 -8.32 5.98 -16.85
CA LEU A 145 -7.41 4.89 -17.21
C LEU A 145 -6.56 5.22 -18.44
N GLU A 146 -7.10 5.98 -19.39
CA GLU A 146 -6.38 6.46 -20.58
C GLU A 146 -5.55 7.73 -20.32
N GLY A 147 -5.63 8.28 -19.10
CA GLY A 147 -4.94 9.51 -18.71
C GLY A 147 -5.48 10.80 -19.32
N ARG A 148 -6.74 10.79 -19.73
CA ARG A 148 -7.48 11.95 -20.27
C ARG A 148 -8.27 12.71 -19.21
N ALA A 149 -8.45 12.13 -18.04
CA ALA A 149 -9.06 12.77 -16.87
C ALA A 149 -8.21 12.51 -15.62
N ALA A 150 -8.28 13.43 -14.66
CA ALA A 150 -7.70 13.24 -13.34
C ALA A 150 -8.47 12.16 -12.57
N MET A 151 -7.76 11.46 -11.70
CA MET A 151 -8.29 10.43 -10.80
C MET A 151 -7.65 10.67 -9.43
N THR A 152 -8.43 10.54 -8.36
CA THR A 152 -7.90 10.66 -7.00
C THR A 152 -7.37 9.32 -6.48
N LEU A 153 -6.58 9.35 -5.41
CA LEU A 153 -6.09 8.12 -4.76
C LEU A 153 -7.24 7.30 -4.14
N GLY A 154 -8.30 7.95 -3.66
CA GLY A 154 -9.52 7.27 -3.22
C GLY A 154 -10.20 6.50 -4.35
N GLN A 155 -10.42 7.16 -5.50
CA GLN A 155 -11.00 6.51 -6.69
C GLN A 155 -10.12 5.37 -7.19
N LEU A 156 -8.79 5.56 -7.19
CA LEU A 156 -7.84 4.51 -7.54
C LEU A 156 -8.01 3.28 -6.63
N ALA A 157 -8.13 3.49 -5.31
CA ALA A 157 -8.27 2.40 -4.35
C ALA A 157 -9.56 1.59 -4.60
N GLU A 158 -10.66 2.27 -4.91
CA GLU A 158 -11.93 1.62 -5.25
C GLU A 158 -11.82 0.79 -6.54
N ILE A 159 -11.25 1.36 -7.60
CA ILE A 159 -11.07 0.69 -8.89
C ILE A 159 -10.15 -0.53 -8.73
N MET A 160 -9.01 -0.38 -8.05
CA MET A 160 -8.06 -1.47 -7.79
C MET A 160 -8.71 -2.60 -6.99
N ALA A 161 -9.50 -2.28 -5.96
CA ALA A 161 -10.21 -3.28 -5.18
C ALA A 161 -11.20 -4.09 -6.03
N VAL A 162 -11.90 -3.47 -6.98
CA VAL A 162 -12.79 -4.19 -7.91
C VAL A 162 -11.99 -5.11 -8.83
N VAL A 163 -10.91 -4.61 -9.43
CA VAL A 163 -10.06 -5.37 -10.34
C VAL A 163 -9.44 -6.58 -9.66
N GLU A 164 -8.84 -6.41 -8.48
CA GLU A 164 -8.14 -7.49 -7.79
C GLU A 164 -9.10 -8.55 -7.22
N ARG A 165 -10.26 -8.15 -6.67
CA ARG A 165 -11.27 -9.11 -6.20
C ARG A 165 -11.83 -10.00 -7.32
N ARG A 166 -11.84 -9.53 -8.57
CA ARG A 166 -12.36 -10.26 -9.72
C ARG A 166 -11.34 -11.23 -10.33
N LYS A 167 -10.04 -11.03 -10.09
CA LYS A 167 -8.95 -11.90 -10.56
C LYS A 167 -8.83 -13.20 -9.76
N ARG A 168 -9.37 -13.23 -8.54
CA ARG A 168 -9.43 -14.40 -7.66
C ARG A 168 -10.58 -15.32 -8.05
#